data_AF-A0A6J8BU94-F1
#
_entry.id   AF-A0A6J8BU94-F1
#
_cell.length_a   1.000
_cell.length_b   1.000
_cell.length_c   1.000
_cell.angle_alpha   90.00
_cell.angle_beta   90.00
_cell.angle_gamma   90.00
#
_symmetry.space_group_name_H-M   'P 1'
#
loop_
_entity.id
_entity.type
_entity.pdbx_description
1 polymer ?
#
loop_
_entity_poly.entity_id
_entity_poly.type
_entity_poly.pdbx_seq_one_letter_code
_entity_poly.pdbx_strand_id
1 'polypeptide(L)'
;MDLAKDKVSLSLQTDNIEQTVNENVQDIKDIKIDIENIKNYNSHQRPKEKFSFIHQIELVFLLGRKDKLLSLKEKFVQNKDVNHIEVICGLGECGKTTLSIEFAWMFQQFYPGGVFWVSAESNDTLEDTITTLAIDVSTSGQNSKETFKRTLMWLGRLTKRWLIVIDNADTDIISGQMKELLLGNLKRNTKGHIIITSRREPLAIEETFHVSTVNCNYLMKKEFNF
;
A
#
# COMPACT_ATOMS: atom_id res chain seq x y z
N MET A 1 -4.05 -40.44 -28.26
CA MET A 1 -4.82 -39.82 -27.16
C MET A 1 -4.19 -38.51 -26.68
N ASP A 2 -2.94 -38.21 -27.07
CA ASP A 2 -2.20 -37.01 -26.60
C ASP A 2 -2.50 -35.71 -27.36
N LEU A 3 -2.72 -35.75 -28.67
CA LEU A 3 -2.96 -34.53 -29.49
C LEU A 3 -4.16 -33.68 -29.03
N ALA A 4 -5.22 -34.32 -28.52
CA ALA A 4 -6.40 -33.61 -28.02
C ALA A 4 -6.11 -32.93 -26.66
N LYS A 5 -5.29 -33.54 -25.80
CA LYS A 5 -4.86 -32.95 -24.53
C LYS A 5 -3.92 -31.77 -24.76
N ASP A 6 -2.99 -31.91 -25.71
CA ASP A 6 -2.06 -30.84 -26.06
C ASP A 6 -2.79 -29.62 -26.63
N LYS A 7 -3.81 -29.82 -27.47
CA LYS A 7 -4.62 -28.74 -28.04
C LYS A 7 -5.43 -27.99 -26.98
N VAL A 8 -5.99 -28.70 -25.99
CA VAL A 8 -6.70 -28.10 -24.85
C VAL A 8 -5.72 -27.32 -23.95
N SER A 9 -4.53 -27.88 -23.69
CA SER A 9 -3.48 -27.21 -22.91
C SER A 9 -3.01 -25.91 -23.57
N LEU A 10 -2.81 -25.92 -24.90
CA LEU A 10 -2.41 -24.75 -25.67
C LEU A 10 -3.50 -23.66 -25.68
N SER A 11 -4.77 -24.05 -25.79
CA SER A 11 -5.90 -23.12 -25.69
C SER A 11 -5.92 -22.42 -24.33
N LEU A 12 -5.82 -23.17 -23.23
CA LEU A 12 -5.77 -22.61 -21.88
C LEU A 12 -4.59 -21.67 -21.65
N GLN A 13 -3.42 -21.99 -22.23
CA GLN A 13 -2.27 -21.10 -22.18
C GLN A 13 -2.52 -19.79 -22.94
N THR A 14 -3.19 -19.87 -24.10
CA THR A 14 -3.51 -18.70 -24.92
C THR A 14 -4.51 -17.80 -24.21
N ASP A 15 -5.56 -18.36 -23.61
CA ASP A 15 -6.57 -17.62 -22.84
C ASP A 15 -5.94 -16.89 -21.63
N ASN A 16 -5.04 -17.55 -20.91
CA ASN A 16 -4.30 -16.94 -19.79
C ASN A 16 -3.39 -15.79 -20.25
N ILE A 17 -2.74 -15.94 -21.42
CA ILE A 17 -1.91 -14.88 -22.00
C ILE A 17 -2.78 -13.69 -22.40
N GLU A 18 -3.91 -13.92 -23.08
CA GLU A 18 -4.84 -12.85 -23.47
C GLU A 18 -5.37 -12.08 -22.26
N GLN A 19 -5.76 -12.80 -21.20
CA GLN A 19 -6.19 -12.17 -19.95
C GLN A 19 -5.06 -11.29 -19.37
N THR A 20 -3.84 -11.81 -19.31
CA THR A 20 -2.67 -11.07 -18.79
C THR A 20 -2.37 -9.82 -19.62
N VAL A 21 -2.48 -9.92 -20.96
CA VAL A 21 -2.27 -8.78 -21.87
C VAL A 21 -3.33 -7.71 -21.63
N ASN A 22 -4.59 -8.11 -21.50
CA ASN A 22 -5.69 -7.16 -21.26
C ASN A 22 -5.53 -6.43 -19.92
N GLU A 23 -5.11 -7.13 -18.86
CA GLU A 23 -4.80 -6.51 -17.57
C GLU A 23 -3.66 -5.49 -17.69
N ASN A 24 -2.55 -5.85 -18.36
CA ASN A 24 -1.43 -4.93 -18.56
C ASN A 24 -1.82 -3.69 -19.37
N VAL A 25 -2.66 -3.86 -20.42
CA VAL A 25 -3.14 -2.74 -21.24
C VAL A 25 -3.99 -1.79 -20.40
N GLN A 26 -4.81 -2.32 -19.48
CA GLN A 26 -5.59 -1.48 -18.58
C GLN A 26 -4.69 -0.74 -17.59
N ASP A 27 -3.72 -1.43 -16.95
CA ASP A 27 -2.77 -0.80 -16.05
C ASP A 27 -1.99 0.35 -16.75
N ILE A 28 -1.58 0.17 -18.03
CA ILE A 28 -0.92 1.24 -18.81
C ILE A 28 -1.83 2.44 -19.03
N LYS A 29 -3.13 2.22 -19.30
CA LYS A 29 -4.10 3.32 -19.47
C LYS A 29 -4.26 4.09 -18.15
N ASP A 30 -4.35 3.38 -17.04
CA ASP A 30 -4.49 3.98 -15.71
C ASP A 30 -3.24 4.80 -15.35
N ILE A 31 -2.03 4.29 -15.66
CA ILE A 31 -0.77 5.06 -15.50
C ILE A 31 -0.79 6.35 -16.31
N LYS A 32 -1.28 6.33 -17.55
CA LYS A 32 -1.33 7.54 -18.39
C LYS A 32 -2.23 8.60 -17.76
N ILE A 33 -3.40 8.20 -17.27
CA ILE A 33 -4.33 9.08 -16.54
C ILE A 33 -3.66 9.62 -15.28
N ASP A 34 -2.97 8.77 -14.53
CA ASP A 34 -2.23 9.16 -13.33
C ASP A 34 -1.14 10.20 -13.65
N ILE A 35 -0.36 10.04 -14.72
CA ILE A 35 0.65 11.02 -15.15
C ILE A 35 0.01 12.37 -15.46
N GLU A 36 -1.13 12.39 -16.14
CA GLU A 36 -1.87 13.63 -16.42
C GLU A 36 -2.41 14.26 -15.14
N ASN A 37 -2.97 13.47 -14.22
CA ASN A 37 -3.42 13.93 -12.91
C ASN A 37 -2.27 14.53 -12.08
N ILE A 38 -1.08 13.93 -12.10
CA ILE A 38 0.12 14.46 -11.40
C ILE A 38 0.59 15.79 -11.97
N LYS A 39 0.55 15.91 -13.31
CA LYS A 39 0.91 17.16 -14.01
C LYS A 39 -0.05 18.28 -13.63
N ASN A 40 -1.35 17.97 -13.58
CA ASN A 40 -2.43 18.93 -13.33
C ASN A 40 -2.82 19.04 -11.84
N TYR A 41 -2.14 18.32 -10.96
CA TYR A 41 -2.47 18.21 -9.56
C TYR A 41 -2.46 19.56 -8.84
N ASN A 42 -3.59 19.92 -8.22
CA ASN A 42 -3.73 21.08 -7.35
C ASN A 42 -4.24 20.64 -5.97
N SER A 43 -3.42 20.81 -4.94
CA SER A 43 -3.75 20.46 -3.56
C SER A 43 -4.95 21.21 -2.99
N HIS A 44 -5.38 22.31 -3.62
CA HIS A 44 -6.56 23.08 -3.19
C HIS A 44 -7.88 22.48 -3.69
N GLN A 45 -7.84 21.52 -4.61
CA GLN A 45 -9.02 20.87 -5.19
C GLN A 45 -9.38 19.54 -4.50
N ARG A 46 -8.87 19.27 -3.29
CA ARG A 46 -9.19 18.03 -2.56
C ARG A 46 -10.69 17.93 -2.22
N PRO A 47 -11.41 16.90 -2.69
CA PRO A 47 -12.74 16.60 -2.17
C PRO A 47 -12.62 16.22 -0.69
N LYS A 48 -13.46 16.79 0.17
CA LYS A 48 -13.42 16.57 1.62
C LYS A 48 -13.88 15.18 2.08
N GLU A 49 -14.40 14.33 1.20
CA GLU A 49 -15.33 13.24 1.58
C GLU A 49 -14.99 11.81 1.09
N LYS A 50 -13.72 11.41 0.96
CA LYS A 50 -13.40 10.02 0.52
C LYS A 50 -12.33 9.28 1.30
N PHE A 51 -12.18 9.58 2.59
CA PHE A 51 -11.32 8.77 3.47
C PHE A 51 -12.05 8.47 4.77
N SER A 52 -12.31 7.20 5.02
CA SER A 52 -12.90 6.74 6.29
C SER A 52 -11.97 6.93 7.49
N PHE A 53 -10.68 7.21 7.27
CA PHE A 53 -9.68 7.21 8.36
C PHE A 53 -8.61 8.31 8.34
N ILE A 54 -8.59 9.21 7.36
CA ILE A 54 -7.58 10.27 7.36
C ILE A 54 -8.05 11.37 8.31
N HIS A 55 -7.58 11.27 9.55
CA HIS A 55 -7.60 12.33 10.54
C HIS A 55 -7.25 13.67 9.89
N GLN A 56 -7.94 14.74 10.33
CA GLN A 56 -7.77 16.13 9.90
C GLN A 56 -6.32 16.62 10.04
N ILE A 57 -5.46 16.27 9.09
CA ILE A 57 -4.16 16.93 8.95
C ILE A 57 -4.36 18.01 7.88
N GLU A 58 -4.22 19.27 8.28
CA GLU A 58 -3.99 20.37 7.34
C GLU A 58 -2.66 20.11 6.65
N LEU A 59 -2.74 19.48 5.47
CA LEU A 59 -1.56 19.06 4.74
C LEU A 59 -0.98 20.25 3.98
N VAL A 60 0.10 20.80 4.52
CA VAL A 60 0.99 21.70 3.78
C VAL A 60 1.58 20.93 2.61
N PHE A 61 1.26 21.38 1.40
CA PHE A 61 1.73 20.82 0.15
C PHE A 61 3.26 20.71 0.13
N LEU A 62 3.79 19.48 -0.02
CA LEU A 62 5.22 19.26 -0.24
C LEU A 62 5.56 19.59 -1.71
N LEU A 63 5.68 20.89 -2.01
CA LEU A 63 6.33 21.38 -3.24
C LEU A 63 7.66 20.63 -3.42
N GLY A 64 7.80 19.91 -4.53
CA GLY A 64 9.05 19.27 -4.94
C GLY A 64 9.34 17.89 -4.34
N ARG A 65 8.33 17.01 -4.18
CA ARG A 65 8.52 15.55 -4.01
C ARG A 65 7.69 14.71 -4.99
N LYS A 66 7.31 15.33 -6.12
CA LYS A 66 6.55 14.65 -7.19
C LYS A 66 7.31 13.46 -7.77
N ASP A 67 8.64 13.58 -7.86
CA ASP A 67 9.56 12.52 -8.25
C ASP A 67 9.45 11.28 -7.35
N LYS A 68 9.36 11.48 -6.02
CA LYS A 68 9.20 10.37 -5.07
C LYS A 68 7.83 9.72 -5.18
N LEU A 69 6.76 10.50 -5.39
CA LEU A 69 5.41 9.96 -5.63
C LEU A 69 5.36 9.11 -6.90
N LEU A 70 5.97 9.61 -7.99
CA LEU A 70 6.07 8.90 -9.26
C LEU A 70 6.88 7.62 -9.14
N SER A 71 8.07 7.69 -8.53
CA SER A 71 8.92 6.52 -8.32
C SER A 71 8.20 5.44 -7.49
N LEU A 72 7.50 5.84 -6.43
CA LEU A 72 6.71 4.92 -5.62
C LEU A 72 5.59 4.26 -6.44
N LYS A 73 4.89 5.05 -7.26
CA LYS A 73 3.83 4.55 -8.15
C LYS A 73 4.37 3.57 -9.19
N GLU A 74 5.49 3.89 -9.82
CA GLU A 74 6.13 3.04 -10.82
C GLU A 74 6.49 1.68 -10.22
N LYS A 75 7.07 1.64 -9.02
CA LYS A 75 7.39 0.39 -8.33
C LYS A 75 6.14 -0.46 -8.06
N PHE A 76 5.06 0.17 -7.59
CA PHE A 76 3.77 -0.50 -7.37
C PHE A 76 3.10 -1.03 -8.64
N VAL A 77 3.40 -0.47 -9.82
CA VAL A 77 2.84 -0.95 -11.10
C VAL A 77 3.74 -2.01 -11.73
N GLN A 78 5.06 -1.82 -11.68
CA GLN A 78 6.02 -2.73 -12.29
C GLN A 78 6.09 -4.06 -11.54
N ASN A 79 5.95 -4.04 -10.22
CA ASN A 79 6.04 -5.24 -9.43
C ASN A 79 4.70 -5.99 -9.40
N LYS A 80 4.67 -7.15 -10.06
CA LYS A 80 3.51 -8.06 -10.09
C LYS A 80 3.46 -9.03 -8.91
N ASP A 81 4.38 -8.89 -7.95
CA ASP A 81 4.39 -9.70 -6.74
C ASP A 81 3.10 -9.52 -5.93
N VAL A 82 2.65 -10.64 -5.37
CA VAL A 82 1.46 -10.70 -4.52
C VAL A 82 1.78 -10.01 -3.20
N ASN A 83 1.35 -8.76 -3.03
CA ASN A 83 1.67 -7.82 -1.92
C ASN A 83 3.04 -7.17 -2.01
N HIS A 84 3.15 -6.19 -2.92
CA HIS A 84 4.29 -5.29 -2.96
C HIS A 84 4.28 -4.37 -1.73
N ILE A 85 5.40 -4.33 -1.03
CA ILE A 85 5.63 -3.47 0.14
C ILE A 85 6.69 -2.45 -0.25
N GLU A 86 6.37 -1.17 -0.07
CA GLU A 86 7.34 -0.08 -0.18
C GLU A 86 7.44 0.64 1.16
N VAL A 87 8.66 0.95 1.57
CA VAL A 87 8.95 1.61 2.83
C VAL A 87 9.37 3.04 2.53
N ILE A 88 8.82 4.01 3.23
CA ILE A 88 9.26 5.40 3.22
C ILE A 88 10.00 5.62 4.54
N CYS A 89 11.32 5.73 4.47
CA CYS A 89 12.19 5.82 5.63
C CYS A 89 12.94 7.16 5.70
N GLY A 90 13.55 7.45 6.85
CA GLY A 90 14.35 8.66 7.07
C GLY A 90 14.06 9.32 8.40
N LEU A 91 14.89 10.29 8.78
CA LEU A 91 14.83 10.95 10.08
C LEU A 91 13.45 11.58 10.41
N GLY A 92 13.26 11.92 11.68
CA GLY A 92 12.06 12.64 12.14
C GLY A 92 11.76 13.87 11.30
N GLU A 93 10.47 14.17 11.10
CA GLU A 93 9.98 15.34 10.35
C GLU A 93 10.41 15.42 8.88
N CYS A 94 10.99 14.36 8.31
CA CYS A 94 11.25 14.29 6.87
C CYS A 94 9.97 14.19 6.03
N GLY A 95 8.75 14.32 6.57
CA GLY A 95 7.49 14.29 5.81
C GLY A 95 7.12 12.92 5.22
N LYS A 96 7.45 11.81 5.91
CA LYS A 96 7.14 10.44 5.47
C LYS A 96 5.63 10.15 5.45
N THR A 97 4.97 10.47 6.56
CA THR A 97 3.51 10.40 6.71
C THR A 97 2.81 11.29 5.68
N THR A 98 3.26 12.54 5.53
CA THR A 98 2.75 13.46 4.50
C THR A 98 2.87 12.88 3.09
N LEU A 99 4.04 12.31 2.72
CA LEU A 99 4.21 11.68 1.40
C LEU A 99 3.23 10.51 1.17
N SER A 100 2.98 9.70 2.20
CA SER A 100 2.03 8.59 2.13
C SER A 100 0.60 9.09 1.92
N ILE A 101 0.21 10.17 2.60
CA ILE A 101 -1.12 10.78 2.43
C ILE A 101 -1.26 11.39 1.02
N GLU A 102 -0.24 12.11 0.55
CA GLU A 102 -0.23 12.66 -0.82
C GLU A 102 -0.38 11.54 -1.86
N PHE A 103 0.35 10.43 -1.68
CA PHE A 103 0.26 9.25 -2.55
C PHE A 103 -1.15 8.65 -2.56
N ALA A 104 -1.69 8.37 -1.37
CA ALA A 104 -3.03 7.82 -1.21
C ALA A 104 -4.10 8.70 -1.87
N TRP A 105 -4.00 10.02 -1.70
CA TRP A 105 -4.93 10.97 -2.29
C TRP A 105 -4.82 11.04 -3.81
N MET A 106 -3.59 11.23 -4.31
CA MET A 106 -3.29 11.39 -5.73
C MET A 106 -3.69 10.16 -6.54
N PHE A 107 -3.49 8.96 -5.99
CA PHE A 107 -3.73 7.70 -6.67
C PHE A 107 -4.97 6.95 -6.17
N GLN A 108 -5.90 7.61 -5.47
CA GLN A 108 -7.08 6.95 -4.89
C GLN A 108 -7.90 6.17 -5.95
N GLN A 109 -7.96 6.65 -7.19
CA GLN A 109 -8.70 5.98 -8.27
C GLN A 109 -8.07 4.65 -8.69
N PHE A 110 -6.76 4.51 -8.49
CA PHE A 110 -6.03 3.26 -8.71
C PHE A 110 -6.33 2.22 -7.62
N TYR A 111 -6.92 2.61 -6.49
CA TYR A 111 -7.28 1.74 -5.37
C TYR A 111 -8.80 1.68 -5.15
N PRO A 112 -9.59 1.16 -6.11
CA PRO A 112 -11.05 1.09 -6.00
C PRO A 112 -11.54 0.16 -4.87
N GLY A 113 -10.68 -0.71 -4.33
CA GLY A 113 -10.96 -1.52 -3.15
C GLY A 113 -10.80 -0.78 -1.82
N GLY A 114 -10.26 0.45 -1.84
CA GLY A 114 -10.12 1.31 -0.67
C GLY A 114 -8.67 1.59 -0.29
N VAL A 115 -8.50 2.65 0.50
CA VAL A 115 -7.25 3.00 1.18
C VAL A 115 -7.50 2.91 2.68
N PHE A 116 -6.64 2.16 3.36
CA PHE A 116 -6.74 1.89 4.80
C PHE A 116 -5.49 2.42 5.50
N TRP A 117 -5.67 2.86 6.74
CA TRP A 117 -4.59 3.41 7.55
C TRP A 117 -4.48 2.65 8.86
N VAL A 118 -3.26 2.34 9.27
CA VAL A 118 -2.94 1.60 10.48
C VAL A 118 -1.77 2.28 11.17
N SER A 119 -1.92 2.65 12.44
CA SER A 119 -0.78 3.11 13.24
C SER A 119 -0.01 1.91 13.79
N ALA A 120 1.32 1.92 13.64
CA ALA A 120 2.24 0.91 14.15
C ALA A 120 3.19 1.46 15.22
N GLU A 121 2.82 2.60 15.82
CA GLU A 121 3.60 3.25 16.88
C GLU A 121 3.76 2.35 18.11
N SER A 122 2.74 1.55 18.42
CA SER A 122 2.78 0.50 19.43
C SER A 122 1.85 -0.65 19.04
N ASN A 123 1.89 -1.78 19.77
CA ASN A 123 0.94 -2.87 19.56
C ASN A 123 -0.49 -2.45 19.92
N ASP A 124 -0.65 -1.57 20.92
CA ASP A 124 -1.97 -1.11 21.35
C ASP A 124 -2.58 -0.20 20.27
N THR A 125 -1.81 0.73 19.69
CA THR A 125 -2.31 1.60 18.62
C THR A 125 -2.61 0.83 17.33
N LEU A 126 -1.82 -0.22 17.04
CA LEU A 126 -2.10 -1.18 15.97
C LEU A 126 -3.46 -1.86 16.18
N GLU A 127 -3.69 -2.38 17.38
CA GLU A 127 -4.91 -3.09 17.75
C GLU A 127 -6.13 -2.17 17.72
N ASP A 128 -6.01 -0.96 18.24
CA ASP A 128 -7.08 0.05 18.23
C ASP A 128 -7.46 0.46 16.81
N THR A 129 -6.46 0.69 15.94
CA THR A 129 -6.72 1.10 14.56
C THR A 129 -7.36 -0.03 13.76
N ILE A 130 -6.88 -1.27 13.92
CA ILE A 130 -7.48 -2.44 13.27
C ILE A 130 -8.90 -2.71 13.79
N THR A 131 -9.14 -2.51 15.09
CA THR A 131 -10.48 -2.66 15.68
C THR A 131 -11.44 -1.63 15.10
N THR A 132 -11.01 -0.39 14.94
CA THR A 132 -11.82 0.66 14.32
C THR A 132 -12.13 0.33 12.86
N LEU A 133 -11.12 -0.10 12.08
CA LEU A 133 -11.32 -0.58 10.72
C LEU A 133 -12.30 -1.76 10.67
N ALA A 134 -12.21 -2.68 11.63
CA ALA A 134 -13.07 -3.86 11.69
C ALA A 134 -14.55 -3.51 11.91
N ILE A 135 -14.83 -2.45 12.66
CA ILE A 135 -16.19 -1.94 12.86
C ILE A 135 -16.74 -1.45 11.51
N ASP A 136 -15.97 -0.61 10.81
CA ASP A 136 -16.37 -0.02 9.53
C ASP A 136 -16.68 -1.06 8.46
N VAL A 137 -15.92 -2.15 8.44
CA VAL A 137 -16.05 -3.21 7.42
C VAL A 137 -16.80 -4.43 7.94
N SER A 138 -17.39 -4.33 9.14
CA SER A 138 -18.22 -5.37 9.77
C SER A 138 -17.50 -6.72 9.95
N THR A 139 -16.23 -6.68 10.36
CA THR A 139 -15.37 -7.85 10.61
C THR A 139 -15.01 -8.06 12.08
N SER A 140 -15.66 -7.36 13.01
CA SER A 140 -15.46 -7.57 14.46
C SER A 140 -15.65 -9.05 14.86
N GLY A 141 -14.82 -9.52 15.79
CA GLY A 141 -14.86 -10.86 16.39
C GLY A 141 -15.17 -10.82 17.89
N GLN A 142 -15.09 -11.96 18.57
CA GLN A 142 -15.35 -12.07 20.01
C GLN A 142 -14.23 -11.48 20.89
N ASN A 143 -13.03 -11.33 20.32
CA ASN A 143 -11.86 -10.74 20.95
C ASN A 143 -10.95 -10.10 19.89
N SER A 144 -9.96 -9.32 20.32
CA SER A 144 -9.08 -8.58 19.41
C SER A 144 -8.30 -9.46 18.45
N LYS A 145 -7.82 -10.63 18.90
CA LYS A 145 -7.13 -11.60 18.04
C LYS A 145 -8.04 -12.12 16.93
N GLU A 146 -9.31 -12.41 17.22
CA GLU A 146 -10.27 -12.83 16.21
C GLU A 146 -10.62 -11.68 15.26
N THR A 147 -10.87 -10.48 15.80
CA THR A 147 -11.12 -9.25 15.04
C THR A 147 -10.00 -9.01 14.03
N PHE A 148 -8.74 -9.02 14.49
CA PHE A 148 -7.56 -8.84 13.64
C PHE A 148 -7.55 -9.82 12.47
N LYS A 149 -7.70 -11.11 12.76
CA LYS A 149 -7.72 -12.17 11.74
C LYS A 149 -8.85 -12.01 10.73
N ARG A 150 -10.06 -11.73 11.20
CA ARG A 150 -11.23 -11.53 10.33
C ARG A 150 -11.03 -10.34 9.40
N THR A 151 -10.51 -9.23 9.91
CA THR A 151 -10.21 -8.02 9.12
C THR A 151 -9.14 -8.29 8.07
N LEU A 152 -8.05 -8.98 8.41
CA LEU A 152 -7.04 -9.35 7.41
C LEU A 152 -7.56 -10.36 6.39
N MET A 153 -8.40 -11.31 6.79
CA MET A 153 -9.06 -12.22 5.86
C MET A 153 -10.00 -11.49 4.90
N TRP A 154 -10.70 -10.47 5.37
CA TRP A 154 -11.54 -9.63 4.53
C TRP A 154 -10.72 -8.82 3.52
N LEU A 155 -9.64 -8.15 3.96
CA LEU A 155 -8.68 -7.48 3.06
C LEU A 155 -8.13 -8.45 2.01
N GLY A 156 -7.79 -9.66 2.44
CA GLY A 156 -7.29 -10.73 1.56
C GLY A 156 -8.30 -11.24 0.54
N ARG A 157 -9.60 -10.98 0.73
CA ARG A 157 -10.68 -11.37 -0.19
C ARG A 157 -11.09 -10.25 -1.15
N LEU A 158 -10.59 -9.04 -0.96
CA LEU A 158 -10.88 -7.93 -1.87
C LEU A 158 -10.32 -8.23 -3.26
N THR A 159 -11.21 -8.26 -4.25
CA THR A 159 -10.87 -8.52 -5.65
C THR A 159 -10.38 -7.26 -6.37
N LYS A 160 -10.70 -6.09 -5.82
CA LYS A 160 -10.26 -4.78 -6.30
C LYS A 160 -8.95 -4.38 -5.61
N ARG A 161 -8.12 -3.62 -6.33
CA ARG A 161 -6.84 -3.13 -5.81
C ARG A 161 -7.07 -2.24 -4.60
N TRP A 162 -6.30 -2.44 -3.53
CA TRP A 162 -6.39 -1.67 -2.29
C TRP A 162 -5.00 -1.29 -1.78
N LEU A 163 -4.95 -0.27 -0.94
CA LEU A 163 -3.74 0.21 -0.30
C LEU A 163 -3.91 0.19 1.23
N ILE A 164 -2.89 -0.28 1.95
CA ILE A 164 -2.78 -0.06 3.39
C ILE A 164 -1.51 0.75 3.69
N VAL A 165 -1.65 1.78 4.51
CA VAL A 165 -0.53 2.54 5.05
C VAL A 165 -0.33 2.13 6.50
N ILE A 166 0.87 1.66 6.82
CA ILE A 166 1.33 1.30 8.16
C ILE A 166 2.27 2.43 8.62
N ASP A 167 1.76 3.34 9.42
CA ASP A 167 2.47 4.57 9.82
C ASP A 167 3.20 4.39 11.15
N ASN A 168 4.37 5.02 11.31
CA ASN A 168 5.19 5.00 12.52
C ASN A 168 5.69 3.61 12.94
N ALA A 169 6.06 2.74 11.98
CA ALA A 169 6.62 1.42 12.25
C ALA A 169 8.10 1.49 12.68
N ASP A 170 8.35 2.04 13.86
CA ASP A 170 9.69 2.31 14.40
C ASP A 170 10.22 1.22 15.35
N THR A 171 9.46 0.15 15.56
CA THR A 171 9.83 -0.92 16.50
C THR A 171 11.06 -1.71 16.03
N ASP A 172 11.93 -2.09 16.99
CA ASP A 172 13.02 -3.04 16.79
C ASP A 172 12.55 -4.50 16.79
N ILE A 173 11.38 -4.76 17.39
CA ILE A 173 10.83 -6.11 17.54
C ILE A 173 9.45 -6.14 16.87
N ILE A 174 9.33 -6.98 15.86
CA ILE A 174 8.07 -7.18 15.15
C ILE A 174 7.13 -8.10 15.97
N SER A 175 5.94 -7.59 16.30
CA SER A 175 4.94 -8.36 17.04
C SER A 175 4.30 -9.46 16.19
N GLY A 176 3.62 -10.42 16.84
CA GLY A 176 2.91 -11.48 16.12
C GLY A 176 1.82 -10.94 15.17
N GLN A 177 1.12 -9.89 15.58
CA GLN A 177 0.12 -9.22 14.74
C GLN A 177 0.77 -8.54 13.53
N MET A 178 1.86 -7.79 13.73
CA MET A 178 2.59 -7.17 12.62
C MET A 178 3.18 -8.22 11.66
N LYS A 179 3.69 -9.35 12.16
CA LYS A 179 4.11 -10.49 11.32
C LYS A 179 2.94 -11.04 10.51
N GLU A 180 1.76 -11.18 11.11
CA GLU A 180 0.58 -11.67 10.40
C GLU A 180 0.09 -10.67 9.33
N LEU A 181 0.20 -9.36 9.57
CA LEU A 181 -0.10 -8.32 8.60
C LEU A 181 0.87 -8.32 7.41
N LEU A 182 2.19 -8.43 7.65
CA LEU A 182 3.19 -8.33 6.58
C LEU A 182 3.47 -9.67 5.88
N LEU A 183 3.41 -10.78 6.63
CA LEU A 183 3.87 -12.10 6.19
C LEU A 183 2.76 -13.15 6.18
N GLY A 184 1.58 -12.84 6.72
CA GLY A 184 0.49 -13.79 6.87
C GLY A 184 -0.31 -14.05 5.59
N ASN A 185 -1.58 -14.41 5.76
CA ASN A 185 -2.42 -14.92 4.67
C ASN A 185 -2.79 -13.89 3.61
N LEU A 186 -2.49 -12.60 3.83
CA LEU A 186 -2.56 -11.58 2.79
C LEU A 186 -1.70 -11.95 1.57
N LYS A 187 -0.64 -12.75 1.75
CA LYS A 187 0.25 -13.24 0.68
C LYS A 187 -0.39 -14.12 -0.41
N ARG A 188 -1.67 -14.45 -0.31
CA ARG A 188 -2.35 -15.33 -1.27
C ARG A 188 -3.34 -14.55 -2.12
N ASN A 189 -2.97 -14.32 -3.37
CA ASN A 189 -3.85 -13.89 -4.46
C ASN A 189 -4.57 -12.53 -4.25
N THR A 190 -3.90 -11.58 -3.60
CA THR A 190 -4.42 -10.21 -3.38
C THR A 190 -3.87 -9.22 -4.40
N LYS A 191 -4.63 -8.16 -4.66
CA LYS A 191 -4.16 -6.96 -5.39
C LYS A 191 -3.77 -5.84 -4.40
N GLY A 192 -3.23 -6.22 -3.24
CA GLY A 192 -2.95 -5.30 -2.13
C GLY A 192 -1.57 -4.67 -2.22
N HIS A 193 -1.49 -3.37 -1.97
CA HIS A 193 -0.24 -2.63 -1.83
C HIS A 193 -0.07 -2.18 -0.38
N ILE A 194 1.16 -2.18 0.11
CA ILE A 194 1.50 -1.76 1.48
C ILE A 194 2.54 -0.64 1.41
N ILE A 195 2.26 0.48 2.08
CA ILE A 195 3.25 1.49 2.39
C ILE A 195 3.57 1.43 3.87
N ILE A 196 4.84 1.37 4.24
CA ILE A 196 5.28 1.48 5.63
C ILE A 196 6.02 2.82 5.80
N THR A 197 5.73 3.59 6.84
CA THR A 197 6.60 4.71 7.25
C THR A 197 7.43 4.32 8.47
N SER A 198 8.70 4.71 8.46
CA SER A 198 9.60 4.44 9.59
C SER A 198 10.72 5.45 9.69
N ARG A 199 11.21 5.71 10.89
CA ARG A 199 12.44 6.46 11.19
C ARG A 199 13.69 5.60 11.10
N ARG A 200 13.53 4.29 10.97
CA ARG A 200 14.65 3.35 10.93
C ARG A 200 15.33 3.37 9.57
N GLU A 201 16.63 3.10 9.58
CA GLU A 201 17.44 3.00 8.37
C GLU A 201 17.10 1.74 7.56
N PRO A 202 17.30 1.73 6.23
CA PRO A 202 16.92 0.61 5.36
C PRO A 202 17.42 -0.77 5.82
N LEU A 203 18.65 -0.87 6.32
CA LEU A 203 19.21 -2.14 6.79
C LEU A 203 18.45 -2.68 8.01
N ALA A 204 18.11 -1.82 8.97
CA ALA A 204 17.34 -2.19 10.15
C ALA A 204 15.91 -2.63 9.77
N ILE A 205 15.34 -2.02 8.73
CA ILE A 205 14.06 -2.43 8.15
C ILE A 205 14.15 -3.82 7.53
N GLU A 206 15.19 -4.10 6.74
CA GLU A 206 15.40 -5.41 6.13
C GLU A 206 15.53 -6.51 7.18
N GLU A 207 16.26 -6.26 8.26
CA GLU A 207 16.43 -7.19 9.37
C GLU A 207 15.11 -7.45 10.13
N THR A 208 14.29 -6.42 10.34
CA THR A 208 13.11 -6.50 11.23
C THR A 208 11.83 -6.88 10.50
N PHE A 209 11.62 -6.32 9.32
CA PHE A 209 10.39 -6.49 8.53
C PHE A 209 10.57 -7.43 7.34
N HIS A 210 11.80 -7.88 7.06
CA HIS A 210 12.13 -8.70 5.89
C HIS A 210 11.72 -8.06 4.57
N VAL A 211 11.84 -6.73 4.50
CA VAL A 211 11.61 -5.94 3.28
C VAL A 211 12.95 -5.51 2.73
N SER A 212 13.23 -5.82 1.47
CA SER A 212 14.53 -5.52 0.87
C SER A 212 14.80 -4.01 0.86
N THR A 213 16.06 -3.64 1.06
CA THR A 213 16.51 -2.24 1.01
C THR A 213 16.20 -1.52 -0.31
N VAL A 214 16.04 -2.26 -1.42
CA VAL A 214 15.63 -1.68 -2.72
C VAL A 214 14.20 -1.11 -2.71
N ASN A 215 13.35 -1.64 -1.82
CA ASN A 215 11.99 -1.17 -1.57
C ASN A 215 11.95 -0.05 -0.52
N CYS A 216 13.10 0.41 -0.02
CA CYS A 216 13.20 1.52 0.91
C CYS A 216 13.45 2.85 0.17
N ASN A 217 12.54 3.79 0.36
CA ASN A 217 12.57 5.14 -0.21
C ASN A 217 13.00 6.11 0.89
N TYR A 218 14.31 6.38 0.98
CA TYR A 218 14.85 7.26 2.00
C TYR A 218 14.53 8.74 1.69
N LEU A 219 14.01 9.44 2.70
CA LEU A 219 13.71 10.87 2.66
C LEU A 219 14.68 11.63 3.55
N MET A 220 15.47 12.50 2.93
CA MET A 220 16.27 13.48 3.64
C MET A 220 15.42 14.69 4.04
N LYS A 221 15.77 15.35 5.17
CA LYS A 221 15.23 16.68 5.48
C LYS A 221 15.60 17.59 4.30
N LYS A 222 14.64 18.36 3.79
CA LYS A 222 15.00 19.43 2.85
C LYS A 222 15.83 20.43 3.66
N GLU A 223 17.07 20.65 3.24
CA GLU A 223 17.78 21.88 3.61
C GLU A 223 16.97 23.02 3.02
N PHE A 224 16.24 23.74 3.88
CA PHE A 224 15.66 25.01 3.47
C PHE A 224 16.84 25.98 3.31
N ASN A 225 17.31 26.12 2.07
CA ASN A 225 18.09 27.30 1.71
C ASN A 225 17.10 28.48 1.75
N PHE A 226 17.15 29.24 2.84
CA PHE A 226 16.48 30.54 2.97
C PHE A 226 17.08 31.55 2.00
#